data_AF-A0A9P5JDV4-F1
#
_entry.id   AF-A0A9P5JDV4-F1
#
_cell.length_a   1.000
_cell.length_b   1.000
_cell.length_c   1.000
_cell.angle_alpha   90.00
_cell.angle_beta   90.00
_cell.angle_gamma   90.00
#
_symmetry.space_group_name_H-M   'P 1'
#
loop_
_entity.id
_entity.type
_entity.pdbx_description
1 polymer ?
#
loop_
_entity_poly.entity_id
_entity_poly.type
_entity_poly.pdbx_seq_one_letter_code
_entity_poly.pdbx_strand_id
1 'polypeptide(L)'
;MSGTASPIPSTSASPAPGPSVVNKHAPTATEKQRLQLEKLLKNPEKPAYIPKAPTEKSLRAPREMMKNVQGSSAGAGSGEFHVYKQNRRREYERLKLMDERSKREADAADFETRKREREAEADARTSKNRAKRQKRKAARKANKGKGSGSDDDDDDGDNGDSNTGEVVKKRVLGGGAKAMEFRRPGEEDEDEDDVGPMPIATKEVEKAVEEDQPSAAVVEPVAIVIHDDD
;
A
#
# COMPACT_ATOMS: atom_id res chain seq x y z
N MET A 1 -3.25 -46.24 58.40
CA MET A 1 -3.34 -45.36 57.22
C MET A 1 -2.11 -45.62 56.36
N SER A 2 -2.21 -46.54 55.40
CA SER A 2 -1.13 -46.97 54.52
C SER A 2 -1.51 -46.64 53.09
N GLY A 3 -1.04 -45.50 52.58
CA GLY A 3 -1.26 -45.07 51.21
C GLY A 3 -0.29 -45.78 50.27
N THR A 4 -0.84 -46.61 49.38
CA THR A 4 -0.11 -47.29 48.30
C THR A 4 0.24 -46.28 47.21
N ALA A 5 1.54 -46.14 46.92
CA ALA A 5 2.05 -45.31 45.84
C ALA A 5 1.83 -45.98 44.48
N SER A 6 1.13 -45.28 43.57
CA SER A 6 1.02 -45.67 42.17
C SER A 6 2.26 -45.21 41.39
N PRO A 7 2.87 -46.05 40.53
CA PRO A 7 4.01 -45.63 39.72
C PRO A 7 3.54 -44.79 38.52
N ILE A 8 4.18 -43.65 38.32
CA ILE A 8 4.07 -42.84 37.10
C ILE A 8 4.70 -43.61 35.92
N PRO A 9 4.00 -43.80 34.78
CA PRO A 9 4.63 -44.37 33.60
C PRO A 9 5.55 -43.32 32.97
N SER A 10 6.84 -43.64 32.91
CA SER A 10 7.86 -42.89 32.16
C SER A 10 7.48 -42.85 30.67
N THR A 11 6.99 -41.71 30.19
CA THR A 11 6.83 -41.48 28.76
C THR A 11 8.20 -41.29 28.13
N SER A 12 8.72 -42.42 27.65
CA SER A 12 9.60 -42.61 26.49
C SER A 12 10.22 -41.35 25.89
N ALA A 13 11.54 -41.31 25.96
CA ALA A 13 12.43 -40.46 25.17
C ALA A 13 11.91 -40.24 23.73
N SER A 14 11.77 -38.98 23.34
CA SER A 14 11.60 -38.63 21.93
C SER A 14 12.77 -39.18 21.12
N PRO A 15 12.54 -39.81 19.95
CA PRO A 15 13.63 -40.24 19.10
C PRO A 15 14.38 -39.01 18.63
N ALA A 16 15.68 -38.95 18.94
CA ALA A 16 16.58 -37.96 18.36
C ALA A 16 16.44 -38.03 16.82
N PRO A 17 16.27 -36.90 16.13
CA PRO A 17 16.24 -36.92 14.68
C PRO A 17 17.61 -37.35 14.17
N GLY A 18 17.68 -38.54 13.59
CA GLY A 18 18.87 -39.04 12.89
C GLY A 18 19.29 -38.07 11.77
N PRO A 19 20.52 -38.21 11.24
CA PRO A 19 21.06 -37.30 10.23
C PRO A 19 20.11 -37.25 9.04
N SER A 20 19.50 -36.08 8.81
CA SER A 20 18.51 -35.90 7.75
C SER A 20 19.16 -36.20 6.41
N VAL A 21 18.62 -37.20 5.71
CA VAL A 21 18.88 -37.46 4.30
C VAL A 21 18.91 -36.12 3.55
N VAL A 22 20.04 -35.83 2.92
CA VAL A 22 20.21 -34.63 2.08
C VAL A 22 19.20 -34.71 0.94
N ASN A 23 18.07 -34.02 1.11
CA ASN A 23 17.07 -33.87 0.07
C ASN A 23 17.73 -33.21 -1.13
N LYS A 24 17.77 -33.93 -2.26
CA LYS A 24 18.33 -33.47 -3.54
C LYS A 24 17.47 -32.39 -4.22
N HIS A 25 16.32 -32.05 -3.63
CA HIS A 25 15.34 -31.11 -4.15
C HIS A 25 15.37 -29.79 -3.36
N ALA A 26 14.89 -28.72 -3.99
CA ALA A 26 14.75 -27.43 -3.32
C ALA A 26 13.84 -27.57 -2.08
N PRO A 27 14.23 -27.01 -0.92
CA PRO A 27 13.48 -27.20 0.31
C PRO A 27 12.10 -26.57 0.22
N THR A 28 11.10 -27.28 0.74
CA THR A 28 9.73 -26.80 0.89
C THR A 28 9.65 -25.58 1.81
N ALA A 29 8.55 -24.81 1.76
CA ALA A 29 8.39 -23.62 2.62
C ALA A 29 8.50 -23.95 4.12
N THR A 30 7.94 -25.10 4.52
CA THR A 30 8.01 -25.61 5.89
C THR A 30 9.43 -26.06 6.26
N GLU A 31 10.16 -26.71 5.35
CA GLU A 31 11.57 -27.06 5.57
C GLU A 31 12.46 -25.83 5.75
N LYS A 32 12.24 -24.76 4.96
CA LYS A 32 12.96 -23.49 5.11
C LYS A 32 12.72 -22.86 6.48
N GLN A 33 11.47 -22.84 6.94
CA GLN A 33 11.12 -22.36 8.28
C GLN A 33 11.76 -23.22 9.37
N ARG A 34 11.71 -24.55 9.22
CA ARG A 34 12.35 -25.49 10.16
C ARG A 34 13.85 -25.23 10.26
N LEU A 35 14.56 -25.07 9.13
CA LEU A 35 15.99 -24.75 9.12
C LEU A 35 16.31 -23.40 9.79
N GLN A 36 15.46 -22.39 9.60
CA GLN A 36 15.60 -21.10 10.27
C GLN A 36 15.39 -21.22 11.79
N LEU A 37 14.37 -21.98 12.22
CA LEU A 37 14.10 -22.25 13.63
C LEU A 37 15.22 -23.07 14.27
N GLU A 38 15.70 -24.13 13.62
CA GLU A 38 16.86 -24.90 14.09
C GLU A 38 18.09 -24.01 14.23
N LYS A 39 18.30 -23.03 13.34
CA LYS A 39 19.41 -22.07 13.46
C LYS A 39 19.24 -21.11 14.64
N LEU A 40 18.02 -20.63 14.90
CA LEU A 40 17.72 -19.73 16.02
C LEU A 40 17.80 -20.47 17.37
N LEU A 41 17.27 -21.69 17.44
CA LEU A 41 17.22 -22.51 18.66
C LEU A 41 18.59 -23.10 19.06
N LYS A 42 19.58 -23.11 18.16
CA LYS A 42 20.97 -23.48 18.51
C LYS A 42 21.56 -22.58 19.59
N ASN A 43 21.14 -21.31 19.67
CA ASN A 43 21.64 -20.34 20.64
C ASN A 43 20.46 -19.51 21.19
N PRO A 44 19.69 -20.02 22.15
CA PRO A 44 18.48 -19.35 22.65
C PRO A 44 18.78 -18.05 23.42
N GLU A 45 19.98 -17.90 23.97
CA GLU A 45 20.42 -16.69 24.69
C GLU A 45 20.65 -15.48 23.76
N LYS A 46 20.84 -15.71 22.45
CA LYS A 46 21.09 -14.62 21.51
C LYS A 46 19.75 -13.98 21.11
N PRO A 47 19.54 -12.67 21.33
CA PRO A 47 18.32 -12.01 20.91
C PRO A 47 18.16 -12.11 19.39
N ALA A 48 16.96 -12.46 18.94
CA ALA A 48 16.64 -12.55 17.53
C ALA A 48 16.73 -11.16 16.88
N TYR A 49 17.45 -11.05 15.76
CA TYR A 49 17.54 -9.80 15.00
C TYR A 49 16.23 -9.57 14.23
N ILE A 50 15.45 -8.57 14.68
CA ILE A 50 14.29 -8.07 13.95
C ILE A 50 14.73 -6.80 13.21
N PRO A 51 14.67 -6.77 11.86
CA PRO A 51 15.04 -5.58 11.11
C PRO A 51 14.09 -4.43 11.47
N LYS A 52 14.65 -3.25 11.69
CA LYS A 52 13.85 -2.02 11.84
C LYS A 52 13.13 -1.70 10.53
N ALA A 53 12.02 -0.97 10.63
CA ALA A 53 11.26 -0.52 9.47
C ALA A 53 12.19 0.21 8.47
N PRO A 54 11.99 0.03 7.15
CA PRO A 54 12.79 0.71 6.15
C PRO A 54 12.64 2.23 6.30
N THR A 55 13.76 2.92 6.47
CA THR A 55 13.78 4.38 6.54
C THR A 55 13.58 4.97 5.16
N GLU A 56 12.87 6.10 5.08
CA GLU A 56 12.78 6.86 3.84
C GLU A 56 14.16 7.30 3.36
N LYS A 57 14.37 7.26 2.04
CA LYS A 57 15.61 7.75 1.44
C LYS A 57 15.69 9.25 1.72
N SER A 58 16.77 9.70 2.34
CA SER A 58 17.05 11.11 2.59
C SER A 58 18.42 11.47 2.03
N LEU A 59 18.56 12.72 1.57
CA LEU A 59 19.86 13.23 1.15
C LEU A 59 20.60 13.79 2.36
N ARG A 60 21.92 13.65 2.33
CA ARG A 60 22.79 14.30 3.31
C ARG A 60 22.59 15.80 3.21
N ALA A 61 22.43 16.45 4.36
CA ALA A 61 22.33 17.90 4.44
C ALA A 61 23.53 18.58 3.73
N PRO A 62 23.30 19.71 3.04
CA PRO A 62 24.36 20.55 2.50
C PRO A 62 25.36 20.93 3.58
N ARG A 63 26.63 21.12 3.21
CA ARG A 63 27.66 21.59 4.16
C ARG A 63 27.48 23.09 4.36
N GLU A 64 27.46 23.54 5.62
CA GLU A 64 27.28 24.95 5.98
C GLU A 64 28.42 25.85 5.48
N MET A 65 29.67 25.40 5.67
CA MET A 65 30.86 26.15 5.23
C MET A 65 31.72 25.28 4.31
N MET A 66 32.02 25.83 3.12
CA MET A 66 32.99 25.27 2.20
C MET A 66 34.36 25.90 2.49
N LYS A 67 35.33 25.07 2.87
CA LYS A 67 36.67 25.55 3.26
C LYS A 67 37.56 25.93 2.08
N ASN A 68 37.22 25.48 0.88
CA ASN A 68 38.07 25.57 -0.31
C ASN A 68 37.37 26.35 -1.43
N VAL A 69 36.78 27.50 -1.10
CA VAL A 69 36.15 28.38 -2.10
C VAL A 69 37.25 29.22 -2.75
N GLN A 70 37.52 28.97 -4.03
CA GLN A 70 38.44 29.78 -4.82
C GLN A 70 37.76 31.12 -5.17
N GLY A 71 38.54 32.21 -5.29
CA GLY A 71 37.99 33.55 -5.51
C GLY A 71 37.13 33.68 -6.78
N SER A 72 36.16 34.59 -6.77
CA SER A 72 35.13 34.70 -7.81
C SER A 72 35.64 35.01 -9.23
N SER A 73 36.82 35.63 -9.35
CA SER A 73 37.47 35.95 -10.62
C SER A 73 38.52 34.91 -11.04
N ALA A 74 38.73 33.87 -10.24
CA ALA A 74 39.73 32.87 -10.53
C ALA A 74 39.22 31.92 -11.64
N GLY A 75 40.11 31.50 -12.55
CA GLY A 75 39.75 30.64 -13.69
C GLY A 75 39.28 29.24 -13.28
N ALA A 76 38.65 28.54 -14.23
CA ALA A 76 38.17 27.17 -14.03
C ALA A 76 39.35 26.21 -13.81
N GLY A 77 39.43 25.63 -12.61
CA GLY A 77 40.41 24.59 -12.28
C GLY A 77 40.04 23.23 -12.87
N SER A 78 41.01 22.32 -12.96
CA SER A 78 40.79 20.95 -13.48
C SER A 78 39.80 20.11 -12.66
N GLY A 79 39.62 20.43 -11.37
CA GLY A 79 38.68 19.76 -10.48
C GLY A 79 37.24 20.29 -10.54
N GLU A 80 37.01 21.45 -11.16
CA GLU A 80 35.71 22.15 -11.10
C GLU A 80 34.61 21.35 -11.82
N PHE A 81 34.95 20.67 -12.92
CA PHE A 81 34.02 19.78 -13.62
C PHE A 81 33.45 18.69 -12.70
N HIS A 82 34.30 18.09 -11.86
CA HIS A 82 33.85 17.06 -10.93
C HIS A 82 33.01 17.64 -9.80
N VAL A 83 33.34 18.84 -9.31
CA VAL A 83 32.52 19.55 -8.32
C VAL A 83 31.11 19.80 -8.87
N TYR A 84 31.01 20.37 -10.07
CA TYR A 84 29.73 20.58 -10.75
C TYR A 84 28.96 19.26 -10.96
N LYS A 85 29.62 18.20 -11.47
CA LYS A 85 28.99 16.90 -11.69
C LYS A 85 28.37 16.32 -10.41
N GLN A 86 29.09 16.38 -9.30
CA GLN A 86 28.59 15.87 -8.01
C GLN A 86 27.48 16.78 -7.44
N ASN A 87 27.60 18.09 -7.57
CA ASN A 87 26.58 19.02 -7.13
C ASN A 87 25.27 18.84 -7.92
N ARG A 88 25.35 18.83 -9.25
CA ARG A 88 24.20 18.61 -10.14
C ARG A 88 23.51 17.27 -9.87
N ARG A 89 24.29 16.20 -9.65
CA ARG A 89 23.72 14.89 -9.28
C ARG A 89 22.96 14.95 -7.96
N ARG A 90 23.55 15.57 -6.92
CA ARG A 90 22.86 15.74 -5.62
C ARG A 90 21.60 16.59 -5.75
N GLU A 91 21.63 17.63 -6.58
CA GLU A 91 20.49 18.51 -6.79
C GLU A 91 19.34 17.80 -7.52
N TYR A 92 19.65 16.99 -8.55
CA TYR A 92 18.64 16.16 -9.21
C TYR A 92 18.05 15.10 -8.30
N GLU A 93 18.89 14.45 -7.47
CA GLU A 93 18.40 13.55 -6.45
C GLU A 93 17.50 14.28 -5.44
N ARG A 94 17.79 15.55 -5.12
CA ARG A 94 17.02 16.37 -4.17
C ARG A 94 15.67 16.74 -4.72
N LEU A 95 15.64 17.27 -5.95
CA LEU A 95 14.40 17.62 -6.65
C LEU A 95 13.54 16.37 -6.84
N LYS A 96 14.12 15.26 -7.29
CA LYS A 96 13.41 13.99 -7.45
C LYS A 96 12.77 13.50 -6.15
N LEU A 97 13.48 13.60 -5.03
CA LEU A 97 12.97 13.18 -3.73
C LEU A 97 11.82 14.09 -3.25
N MET A 98 11.93 15.39 -3.48
CA MET A 98 10.84 16.34 -3.18
C MET A 98 9.61 16.04 -4.04
N ASP A 99 9.79 15.84 -5.34
CA ASP A 99 8.69 15.51 -6.27
C ASP A 99 8.03 14.16 -5.90
N GLU A 100 8.83 13.14 -5.58
CA GLU A 100 8.31 11.84 -5.14
C GLU A 100 7.53 11.95 -3.82
N ARG A 101 7.98 12.77 -2.87
CA ARG A 101 7.28 13.00 -1.61
C ARG A 101 5.95 13.72 -1.84
N SER A 102 5.95 14.80 -2.62
CA SER A 102 4.73 15.55 -2.95
C SER A 102 3.70 14.68 -3.67
N LYS A 103 4.15 13.82 -4.60
CA LYS A 103 3.28 12.85 -5.28
C LYS A 103 2.68 11.84 -4.30
N ARG A 104 3.50 11.23 -3.44
CA ARG A 104 3.02 10.27 -2.42
C ARG A 104 2.03 10.91 -1.46
N GLU A 105 2.27 12.15 -1.05
CA GLU A 105 1.38 12.88 -0.15
C GLU A 105 0.03 13.20 -0.81
N ALA A 106 0.04 13.65 -2.06
CA ALA A 106 -1.19 13.86 -2.84
C ALA A 106 -1.96 12.55 -3.03
N ASP A 107 -1.29 11.47 -3.43
CA ASP A 107 -1.91 10.15 -3.62
C ASP A 107 -2.49 9.60 -2.30
N ALA A 108 -1.80 9.81 -1.17
CA ALA A 108 -2.26 9.40 0.15
C ALA A 108 -3.49 10.21 0.59
N ALA A 109 -3.48 11.53 0.39
CA ALA A 109 -4.62 12.39 0.70
C ALA A 109 -5.85 12.00 -0.13
N ASP A 110 -5.67 11.76 -1.43
CA ASP A 110 -6.74 11.30 -2.33
C ASP A 110 -7.26 9.91 -1.95
N PHE A 111 -6.38 9.02 -1.48
CA PHE A 111 -6.80 7.72 -0.99
C PHE A 111 -7.60 7.82 0.31
N GLU A 112 -7.16 8.66 1.25
CA GLU A 112 -7.83 8.87 2.53
C GLU A 112 -9.20 9.52 2.37
N THR A 113 -9.34 10.50 1.47
CA THR A 113 -10.63 11.13 1.17
C THR A 113 -11.59 10.12 0.58
N ARG A 114 -11.19 9.37 -0.45
CA ARG A 114 -12.01 8.31 -1.07
C ARG A 114 -12.38 7.20 -0.09
N LYS A 115 -11.46 6.83 0.80
CA LYS A 115 -11.71 5.83 1.85
C LYS A 115 -12.75 6.35 2.84
N ARG A 116 -12.61 7.59 3.31
CA ARG A 116 -13.53 8.24 4.25
C ARG A 116 -14.93 8.38 3.66
N GLU A 117 -15.05 8.75 2.39
CA GLU A 117 -16.33 8.84 1.68
C GLU A 117 -17.02 7.47 1.62
N ARG A 118 -16.30 6.43 1.22
CA ARG A 118 -16.83 5.07 1.16
C ARG A 118 -17.26 4.54 2.52
N GLU A 119 -16.47 4.80 3.57
CA GLU A 119 -16.81 4.44 4.94
C GLU A 119 -18.04 5.20 5.43
N ALA A 120 -18.14 6.51 5.16
CA ALA A 120 -19.31 7.31 5.52
C ALA A 120 -20.59 6.85 4.80
N GLU A 121 -20.51 6.48 3.52
CA GLU A 121 -21.65 5.92 2.78
C GLU A 121 -22.08 4.56 3.34
N ALA A 122 -21.12 3.69 3.66
CA ALA A 122 -21.40 2.40 4.28
C ALA A 122 -22.04 2.58 5.67
N ASP A 123 -21.53 3.52 6.47
CA ASP A 123 -22.06 3.85 7.80
C ASP A 123 -23.45 4.50 7.72
N ALA A 124 -23.72 5.34 6.73
CA ALA A 124 -25.04 5.91 6.48
C ALA A 124 -26.06 4.81 6.10
N ARG A 125 -25.67 3.88 5.23
CA ARG A 125 -26.52 2.74 4.84
C ARG A 125 -26.78 1.80 6.02
N THR A 126 -25.73 1.45 6.77
CA THR A 126 -25.84 0.54 7.92
C THR A 126 -26.60 1.16 9.09
N SER A 127 -26.41 2.45 9.38
CA SER A 127 -27.14 3.18 10.44
C SER A 127 -28.62 3.33 10.11
N LYS A 128 -28.98 3.65 8.86
CA LYS A 128 -30.37 3.68 8.38
C LYS A 128 -31.04 2.32 8.55
N ASN A 129 -30.36 1.25 8.15
CA ASN A 129 -30.89 -0.11 8.28
C ASN A 129 -30.99 -0.56 9.75
N ARG A 130 -30.00 -0.21 10.58
CA ARG A 130 -30.00 -0.46 12.02
C ARG A 130 -31.15 0.27 12.71
N ALA A 131 -31.39 1.54 12.38
CA ALA A 131 -32.51 2.32 12.91
C ALA A 131 -33.86 1.72 12.53
N LYS A 132 -34.03 1.28 11.27
CA LYS A 132 -35.24 0.55 10.83
C LYS A 132 -35.46 -0.73 11.64
N ARG A 133 -34.41 -1.55 11.84
CA ARG A 133 -34.48 -2.79 12.64
C ARG A 133 -34.80 -2.50 14.11
N GLN A 134 -34.20 -1.48 14.72
CA GLN A 134 -34.47 -1.10 16.11
C GLN A 134 -35.90 -0.58 16.30
N LYS A 135 -36.43 0.22 15.37
CA LYS A 135 -37.83 0.65 15.40
C LYS A 135 -38.79 -0.55 15.32
N ARG A 136 -38.54 -1.51 14.42
CA ARG A 136 -39.33 -2.76 14.33
C ARG A 136 -39.24 -3.59 15.60
N LYS A 137 -38.04 -3.71 16.19
CA LYS A 137 -37.83 -4.44 17.46
C LYS A 137 -38.56 -3.77 18.63
N ALA A 138 -38.53 -2.45 18.72
CA ALA A 138 -39.24 -1.68 19.73
C ALA A 138 -40.77 -1.83 19.59
N ALA A 139 -41.30 -1.72 18.36
CA ALA A 139 -42.71 -1.93 18.08
C ALA A 139 -43.18 -3.35 18.44
N ARG A 140 -42.40 -4.39 18.08
CA ARG A 140 -42.68 -5.78 18.46
C ARG A 140 -42.68 -5.97 19.98
N LYS A 141 -41.74 -5.37 20.70
CA LYS A 141 -41.71 -5.43 22.19
C LYS A 141 -42.91 -4.72 22.81
N ALA A 142 -43.31 -3.56 22.30
CA ALA A 142 -44.46 -2.82 22.79
C ALA A 142 -45.78 -3.59 22.58
N ASN A 143 -45.94 -4.27 21.43
CA ASN A 143 -47.14 -5.07 21.16
C ASN A 143 -47.18 -6.38 21.96
N LYS A 144 -46.02 -7.02 22.21
CA LYS A 144 -45.94 -8.26 23.01
C LYS A 144 -46.29 -8.05 24.50
N GLY A 145 -46.29 -6.81 24.99
CA GLY A 145 -46.75 -6.46 26.34
C GLY A 145 -48.25 -6.14 26.45
N LYS A 146 -48.98 -6.02 25.33
CA LYS A 146 -50.37 -5.52 25.32
C LYS A 146 -51.46 -6.57 25.03
N GLY A 147 -51.11 -7.85 24.99
CA GLY A 147 -52.09 -8.93 25.06
C GLY A 147 -51.85 -10.08 24.09
N SER A 148 -52.04 -11.28 24.61
CA SER A 148 -52.24 -12.55 23.91
C SER A 148 -51.02 -13.18 23.23
N GLY A 149 -50.67 -14.39 23.66
CA GLY A 149 -49.85 -15.28 22.86
C GLY A 149 -50.61 -15.69 21.60
N SER A 150 -49.97 -15.53 20.45
CA SER A 150 -50.03 -16.51 19.37
C SER A 150 -48.60 -16.76 18.92
N ASP A 151 -48.24 -18.04 18.91
CA ASP A 151 -47.24 -18.59 18.01
C ASP A 151 -47.76 -18.36 16.60
N ASP A 152 -47.12 -17.46 15.86
CA ASP A 152 -47.23 -17.39 14.40
C ASP A 152 -45.81 -17.16 13.88
N ASP A 153 -45.15 -18.29 13.62
CA ASP A 153 -44.32 -18.45 12.42
C ASP A 153 -45.10 -17.85 11.24
N ASP A 154 -44.66 -16.73 10.69
CA ASP A 154 -44.83 -16.47 9.26
C ASP A 154 -44.05 -15.27 8.74
N ASP A 155 -43.45 -15.55 7.58
CA ASP A 155 -43.04 -14.68 6.49
C ASP A 155 -41.90 -13.66 6.75
N ASP A 156 -40.68 -14.18 6.63
CA ASP A 156 -39.49 -13.43 6.25
C ASP A 156 -39.58 -12.99 4.77
N GLY A 157 -40.52 -12.10 4.48
CA GLY A 157 -40.61 -11.38 3.22
C GLY A 157 -39.55 -10.29 3.16
N ASP A 158 -38.33 -10.69 2.78
CA ASP A 158 -37.26 -9.81 2.32
C ASP A 158 -37.75 -8.98 1.12
N ASN A 159 -38.28 -7.79 1.39
CA ASN A 159 -38.42 -6.76 0.37
C ASN A 159 -37.37 -5.67 0.64
N GLY A 160 -36.13 -6.01 0.26
CA GLY A 160 -35.05 -5.06 0.10
C GLY A 160 -35.38 -4.09 -1.02
N ASP A 161 -35.78 -2.87 -0.65
CA ASP A 161 -35.91 -1.70 -1.50
C ASP A 161 -34.58 -1.43 -2.23
N SER A 162 -34.42 -2.08 -3.38
CA SER A 162 -33.35 -1.89 -4.35
C SER A 162 -33.77 -0.81 -5.32
N ASN A 163 -33.63 0.46 -4.94
CA ASN A 163 -33.67 1.55 -5.90
C ASN A 163 -32.25 2.03 -6.22
N THR A 164 -31.51 1.17 -6.94
CA THR A 164 -30.38 1.55 -7.81
C THR A 164 -30.27 0.51 -8.92
N GLY A 165 -30.62 0.89 -10.15
CA GLY A 165 -30.15 0.24 -11.39
C GLY A 165 -30.66 -1.18 -11.64
N GLU A 166 -31.69 -1.26 -12.49
CA GLU A 166 -32.14 -2.43 -13.25
C GLU A 166 -31.03 -3.43 -13.63
N VAL A 167 -31.05 -4.63 -13.04
CA VAL A 167 -30.56 -5.86 -13.69
C VAL A 167 -31.39 -7.06 -13.21
N VAL A 168 -32.23 -7.54 -14.10
CA VAL A 168 -33.11 -8.71 -13.93
C VAL A 168 -32.26 -9.98 -13.76
N LYS A 169 -32.30 -10.58 -12.55
CA LYS A 169 -31.71 -11.92 -12.33
C LYS A 169 -32.67 -13.01 -12.80
N LYS A 170 -32.59 -13.38 -14.09
CA LYS A 170 -33.20 -14.60 -14.62
C LYS A 170 -32.34 -15.80 -14.21
N ARG A 171 -32.86 -16.61 -13.29
CA ARG A 171 -32.29 -17.91 -12.92
C ARG A 171 -32.45 -18.87 -14.10
N VAL A 172 -31.34 -19.27 -14.72
CA VAL A 172 -31.28 -20.39 -15.67
C VAL A 172 -30.43 -21.48 -15.02
N LEU A 173 -31.10 -22.45 -14.40
CA LEU A 173 -30.56 -23.77 -14.12
C LEU A 173 -31.03 -24.66 -15.25
N GLY A 174 -30.13 -25.00 -16.17
CA GLY A 174 -30.47 -25.87 -17.28
C GLY A 174 -29.33 -26.06 -18.27
N GLY A 175 -28.58 -27.15 -18.09
CA GLY A 175 -27.99 -27.96 -19.17
C GLY A 175 -26.93 -27.30 -20.05
N GLY A 176 -25.66 -27.58 -19.76
CA GLY A 176 -24.56 -27.29 -20.67
C GLY A 176 -23.20 -27.44 -20.00
N ALA A 177 -22.80 -28.68 -19.72
CA ALA A 177 -21.45 -28.98 -19.25
C ALA A 177 -20.43 -28.61 -20.34
N LYS A 178 -19.84 -27.41 -20.23
CA LYS A 178 -18.51 -27.12 -20.75
C LYS A 178 -17.63 -26.84 -19.55
N ALA A 179 -16.69 -27.76 -19.34
CA ALA A 179 -15.71 -27.70 -18.28
C ALA A 179 -15.01 -26.35 -18.30
N MET A 180 -15.04 -25.63 -17.17
CA MET A 180 -14.13 -24.52 -16.95
C MET A 180 -12.75 -25.12 -16.68
N GLU A 181 -11.96 -25.23 -17.74
CA GLU A 181 -10.55 -25.62 -17.66
C GLU A 181 -9.75 -24.52 -16.97
N PHE A 182 -9.22 -24.86 -15.80
CA PHE A 182 -8.36 -24.00 -15.02
C PHE A 182 -6.94 -24.08 -15.60
N ARG A 183 -6.54 -23.06 -16.37
CA ARG A 183 -5.18 -22.97 -16.94
C ARG A 183 -4.13 -23.02 -15.84
N ARG A 184 -3.10 -23.85 -16.03
CA ARG A 184 -1.90 -23.88 -15.18
C ARG A 184 -0.94 -22.77 -15.62
N PRO A 185 -0.17 -22.16 -14.71
CA PRO A 185 0.82 -21.15 -15.09
C PRO A 185 1.90 -21.77 -16.01
N GLY A 186 1.92 -21.39 -17.29
CA GLY A 186 2.98 -21.77 -18.25
C GLY A 186 2.57 -22.33 -19.61
N GLU A 187 1.31 -22.20 -20.04
CA GLU A 187 0.88 -22.62 -21.40
C GLU A 187 0.84 -21.39 -22.33
N GLU A 188 1.72 -21.38 -23.33
CA GLU A 188 1.85 -20.37 -24.37
C GLU A 188 0.97 -20.76 -25.55
N ASP A 189 -0.08 -19.98 -25.85
CA ASP A 189 -0.85 -20.08 -27.08
C ASP A 189 -0.12 -19.23 -28.14
N GLU A 190 0.52 -19.90 -29.12
CA GLU A 190 0.96 -19.31 -30.39
C GLU A 190 -0.28 -19.05 -31.26
N ASP A 191 -0.77 -17.81 -31.26
CA ASP A 191 -1.59 -17.30 -32.36
C ASP A 191 -0.98 -15.97 -32.84
N GLU A 192 -0.40 -16.09 -34.03
CA GLU A 192 0.11 -15.06 -34.92
C GLU A 192 -1.08 -14.26 -35.47
N ASP A 193 -1.17 -12.96 -35.17
CA ASP A 193 -1.51 -11.90 -36.14
C ASP A 193 -1.76 -10.52 -35.47
N ASP A 194 -1.13 -9.52 -36.09
CA ASP A 194 -1.63 -8.15 -36.31
C ASP A 194 -1.16 -6.98 -35.39
N VAL A 195 -0.26 -6.20 -36.02
CA VAL A 195 -0.01 -4.74 -35.98
C VAL A 195 0.30 -4.01 -34.67
N GLY A 196 1.60 -3.77 -34.46
CA GLY A 196 2.10 -2.77 -33.51
C GLY A 196 1.91 -1.31 -33.99
N PRO A 197 1.77 -0.34 -33.08
CA PRO A 197 1.80 1.07 -33.44
C PRO A 197 3.24 1.60 -33.51
N MET A 198 3.61 2.11 -34.69
CA MET A 198 4.88 2.77 -34.99
C MET A 198 5.08 4.09 -34.21
N PRO A 199 6.34 4.53 -34.00
CA PRO A 199 6.66 5.80 -33.35
C PRO A 199 6.35 7.03 -34.23
N ILE A 200 5.82 8.08 -33.59
CA ILE A 200 5.43 9.35 -34.21
C ILE A 200 6.68 10.07 -34.75
N ALA A 201 6.68 10.30 -36.07
CA ALA A 201 7.69 11.04 -36.79
C ALA A 201 7.65 12.54 -36.47
N THR A 202 8.84 13.09 -36.33
CA THR A 202 9.20 14.51 -36.30
C THR A 202 8.62 15.26 -37.50
N LYS A 203 7.83 16.30 -37.25
CA LYS A 203 7.58 17.37 -38.21
C LYS A 203 8.36 18.60 -37.79
N GLU A 204 9.37 18.90 -38.60
CA GLU A 204 10.04 20.19 -38.65
C GLU A 204 9.03 21.28 -39.02
N VAL A 205 9.03 22.37 -38.25
CA VAL A 205 8.43 23.64 -38.64
C VAL A 205 9.51 24.69 -38.43
N GLU A 206 10.17 25.05 -39.52
CA GLU A 206 10.97 26.27 -39.59
C GLU A 206 10.04 27.47 -39.53
N LYS A 207 10.22 28.35 -38.54
CA LYS A 207 9.72 29.72 -38.60
C LYS A 207 10.60 30.67 -37.78
N ALA A 208 11.32 31.49 -38.52
CA ALA A 208 11.81 32.85 -38.25
C ALA A 208 12.38 33.21 -36.86
N VAL A 209 13.65 33.61 -36.91
CA VAL A 209 14.36 34.41 -35.90
C VAL A 209 13.67 35.77 -35.76
N GLU A 210 13.26 36.12 -34.55
CA GLU A 210 13.11 37.51 -34.09
C GLU A 210 13.68 37.57 -32.67
N GLU A 211 14.71 38.39 -32.50
CA GLU A 211 15.36 38.63 -31.22
C GLU A 211 14.41 39.41 -30.31
N ASP A 212 14.14 38.89 -29.11
CA ASP A 212 13.57 39.71 -28.05
C ASP A 212 14.32 39.45 -26.73
N GLN A 213 15.07 40.45 -26.31
CA GLN A 213 15.84 40.49 -25.07
C GLN A 213 14.87 40.73 -23.90
N PRO A 214 14.84 39.91 -22.84
CA PRO A 214 14.12 40.30 -21.64
C PRO A 214 14.90 41.40 -20.91
N SER A 215 14.45 42.64 -21.08
CA SER A 215 14.85 43.75 -20.20
C SER A 215 14.48 43.42 -18.75
N ALA A 216 15.46 43.56 -17.86
CA ALA A 216 15.32 43.24 -16.45
C ALA A 216 14.25 44.13 -15.79
N ALA A 217 13.19 43.52 -15.25
CA ALA A 217 12.26 44.22 -14.37
C ALA A 217 12.96 44.56 -13.05
N VAL A 218 13.26 45.85 -12.86
CA VAL A 218 13.72 46.40 -11.58
C VAL A 218 12.52 46.39 -10.63
N VAL A 219 12.55 45.50 -9.63
CA VAL A 219 11.58 45.51 -8.53
C VAL A 219 12.08 46.50 -7.48
N GLU A 220 11.35 47.61 -7.30
CA GLU A 220 11.64 48.58 -6.24
C GLU A 220 11.46 47.94 -4.86
N PRO A 221 12.36 48.20 -3.88
CA PRO A 221 12.21 47.66 -2.54
C PRO A 221 11.07 48.37 -1.79
N VAL A 222 10.12 47.58 -1.28
CA VAL A 222 9.05 48.05 -0.40
C VAL A 222 9.66 48.43 0.96
N ALA A 223 9.67 49.73 1.26
CA ALA A 223 10.08 50.26 2.55
C ALA A 223 8.97 50.03 3.60
N ILE A 224 9.28 49.27 4.65
CA ILE A 224 8.40 49.07 5.81
C ILE A 224 8.68 50.21 6.79
N VAL A 225 7.72 51.12 6.97
CA VAL A 225 7.75 52.15 8.00
C VAL A 225 7.12 51.59 9.27
N ILE A 226 7.90 51.53 10.35
CA ILE A 226 7.43 51.16 11.69
C ILE A 226 7.02 52.47 12.38
N HIS A 227 5.76 52.55 12.82
CA HIS A 227 5.30 53.61 13.71
C HIS A 227 5.42 53.11 15.15
N ASP A 228 6.29 53.76 15.92
CA ASP A 228 6.33 53.62 17.37
C ASP A 228 5.27 54.58 17.95
N ASP A 229 4.21 54.02 18.53
CA ASP A 229 3.23 54.74 19.34
C ASP A 229 3.80 54.94 20.76
N ASP A 230 4.00 56.20 21.16
CA ASP A 230 4.16 56.63 22.56
C ASP A 230 2.79 56.83 23.24
#